data_AF-A0A1J3E5P7-F1
#
_entry.id   AF-A0A1J3E5P7-F1
#
_cell.length_a   1.000
_cell.length_b   1.000
_cell.length_c   1.000
_cell.angle_alpha   90.00
_cell.angle_beta   90.00
_cell.angle_gamma   90.00
#
_symmetry.space_group_name_H-M   'P 1'
#
loop_
_entity.id
_entity.type
_entity.pdbx_description
1 polymer ?
#
loop_
_entity_poly.entity_id
_entity_poly.type
_entity_poly.pdbx_seq_one_letter_code
_entity_poly.pdbx_strand_id
1 'polypeptide(L)' 'WIREDGDASDKPIDSAVLSRMKQLRAMNKLKKLALKFIAQNLKEEELKGLKTMFANIDTDKSGTITYDELKTGLEKLG' A
#
# COMPACT_ATOMS: atom_id res chain seq x y z
N TRP A 1 -23.08 -12.44 -2.71
CA TRP A 1 -22.71 -11.80 -1.43
C TRP A 1 -22.62 -10.30 -1.56
N ILE A 2 -21.97 -9.76 -2.59
CA ILE A 2 -22.33 -8.44 -3.13
C ILE A 2 -22.48 -8.64 -4.64
N ARG A 3 -23.67 -8.37 -5.16
CA ARG A 3 -23.95 -8.26 -6.59
C ARG A 3 -24.72 -6.95 -6.72
N GLU A 4 -24.31 -6.06 -7.63
CA GLU A 4 -25.20 -4.99 -8.08
C GLU A 4 -26.45 -5.69 -8.66
N ASP A 5 -27.62 -5.34 -8.11
CA ASP A 5 -28.95 -5.88 -8.46
C ASP A 5 -29.21 -7.37 -8.21
N GLY A 6 -28.39 -8.04 -7.39
CA GLY A 6 -28.60 -9.46 -7.05
C GLY A 6 -29.14 -9.67 -5.64
N ASP A 7 -30.18 -10.50 -5.53
CA ASP A 7 -30.81 -10.86 -4.25
C ASP A 7 -29.81 -11.48 -3.26
N ALA A 8 -29.86 -11.05 -2.00
CA ALA A 8 -28.93 -11.48 -0.98
C ALA A 8 -29.28 -12.91 -0.56
N SER A 9 -28.37 -13.86 -0.78
CA SER A 9 -28.56 -15.25 -0.35
C SER A 9 -28.68 -15.34 1.18
N ASP A 10 -29.76 -15.95 1.69
CA ASP A 10 -30.02 -16.21 3.14
C ASP A 10 -28.98 -17.06 3.87
N LYS A 11 -28.05 -17.67 3.12
CA LYS A 11 -26.91 -18.37 3.72
C LYS A 11 -26.11 -17.36 4.56
N PRO A 12 -25.65 -17.69 5.77
CA PRO A 12 -24.82 -16.79 6.57
C PRO A 12 -23.43 -16.59 5.96
N ILE A 13 -22.81 -15.42 6.19
CA ILE A 13 -21.45 -15.13 5.74
C ILE A 13 -20.51 -16.14 6.39
N ASP A 14 -19.69 -16.80 5.58
CA ASP A 14 -18.66 -17.71 6.07
C ASP A 14 -17.76 -17.01 7.09
N SER A 15 -17.52 -17.67 8.23
CA SER A 15 -16.74 -17.12 9.33
C SER A 15 -15.30 -16.77 8.93
N ALA A 16 -14.73 -17.48 7.94
CA ALA A 16 -13.43 -17.16 7.36
C ALA A 16 -13.46 -15.83 6.60
N VAL A 17 -14.56 -15.51 5.90
CA VAL A 17 -14.74 -14.24 5.19
C VAL A 17 -14.86 -13.09 6.17
N LEU A 18 -15.63 -13.27 7.27
CA LEU A 18 -15.72 -12.27 8.35
C LEU A 18 -14.36 -12.03 9.02
N SER A 19 -13.58 -13.10 9.27
CA SER A 19 -12.23 -13.00 9.82
C SER A 19 -11.29 -12.20 8.91
N ARG A 20 -11.31 -12.51 7.60
CA ARG A 20 -10.52 -11.77 6.59
C ARG A 20 -10.93 -10.30 6.50
N MET A 21 -12.23 -9.97 6.57
CA MET A 21 -12.70 -8.59 6.58
C MET A 21 -12.23 -7.82 7.82
N LYS A 22 -12.23 -8.45 9.01
CA LYS A 22 -11.70 -7.86 10.24
C LYS A 22 -10.19 -7.61 10.13
N GLN A 23 -9.43 -8.57 9.63
CA GLN A 23 -7.99 -8.42 9.39
C GLN A 23 -7.69 -7.32 8.36
N LEU A 24 -8.43 -7.27 7.26
CA LEU A 24 -8.28 -6.23 6.23
C LEU A 24 -8.55 -4.84 6.81
N ARG A 25 -9.60 -4.69 7.63
CA ARG A 25 -9.91 -3.43 8.31
C ARG A 25 -8.79 -3.00 9.26
N ALA A 26 -8.27 -3.92 10.07
CA ALA A 26 -7.16 -3.65 10.98
C ALA A 26 -5.90 -3.21 10.23
N MET A 27 -5.57 -3.92 9.15
CA MET A 27 -4.40 -3.62 8.32
C MET A 27 -4.55 -2.29 7.57
N ASN A 28 -5.75 -1.97 7.08
CA ASN A 28 -6.03 -0.68 6.46
C ASN A 28 -5.93 0.49 7.47
N LYS A 29 -6.35 0.27 8.72
CA LYS A 29 -6.18 1.26 9.79
C LYS A 29 -4.70 1.49 10.09
N LEU A 30 -3.92 0.42 10.20
CA LEU A 30 -2.47 0.51 10.42
C LEU A 30 -1.75 1.22 9.26
N LYS A 31 -2.03 0.84 8.01
CA LYS A 31 -1.47 1.49 6.80
C LYS A 31 -1.78 2.99 6.76
N LYS A 32 -3.02 3.38 7.07
CA LYS A 32 -3.43 4.81 7.11
C LYS A 32 -2.75 5.59 8.23
N LEU A 33 -2.59 4.99 9.41
CA LEU A 33 -1.89 5.62 10.53
C LEU A 33 -0.39 5.79 10.23
N ALA A 34 0.25 4.79 9.64
CA ALA A 34 1.64 4.87 9.20
C ALA A 34 1.83 6.00 8.17
N LEU A 35 0.97 6.07 7.15
CA LEU A 35 1.04 7.13 6.15
C LEU A 35 0.81 8.52 6.76
N LYS A 36 -0.14 8.66 7.69
CA LYS A 36 -0.40 9.92 8.40
C LYS A 36 0.78 10.32 9.29
N PHE A 37 1.40 9.35 9.97
CA PHE A 37 2.59 9.59 10.79
C PHE A 37 3.78 10.02 9.94
N ILE A 38 4.01 9.36 8.81
CA ILE A 38 5.04 9.73 7.81
C ILE A 38 4.78 11.16 7.29
N ALA A 39 3.55 11.48 6.90
CA ALA A 39 3.18 12.81 6.42
C ALA A 39 3.30 13.91 7.49
N GLN A 40 3.18 13.57 8.77
CA GLN A 40 3.35 14.52 9.88
C GLN A 40 4.80 14.66 10.35
N ASN A 41 5.63 13.63 10.18
CA ASN A 41 7.00 13.60 10.69
C ASN A 41 8.07 13.88 9.62
N LEU A 42 7.78 13.74 8.32
CA LEU A 42 8.72 14.17 7.28
C LEU A 42 8.71 15.69 7.15
N LYS A 43 9.87 16.32 7.38
CA LYS A 43 10.12 17.70 6.96
C LYS A 43 10.19 17.76 5.43
N GLU A 44 9.90 18.92 4.81
CA GLU A 44 9.91 19.09 3.35
C GLU A 44 11.22 18.65 2.67
N GLU A 45 12.36 18.80 3.36
CA GLU A 45 13.66 18.34 2.88
C GLU A 45 13.76 16.81 2.79
N GLU A 46 13.22 16.10 3.77
CA GLU A 46 13.22 14.63 3.79
C GLU A 46 12.26 14.08 2.73
N LEU A 47 11.16 14.80 2.46
CA LEU A 47 10.25 14.46 1.36
C LEU A 47 10.94 14.62 0.01
N LYS A 48 11.70 15.70 -0.20
CA LYS A 48 12.50 15.89 -1.42
C LYS A 48 13.57 14.81 -1.56
N GLY A 49 14.26 14.47 -0.47
CA GLY A 49 15.23 13.37 -0.46
C GLY A 49 14.59 12.04 -0.85
N LEU A 50 13.47 11.68 -0.22
CA LEU A 50 12.74 10.45 -0.51
C LEU A 50 12.18 10.41 -1.93
N LYS A 51 11.67 11.54 -2.43
CA LYS A 51 11.16 11.67 -3.81
C LYS A 51 12.28 11.55 -4.84
N THR A 52 13.45 12.07 -4.53
CA THR A 52 14.67 11.94 -5.36
C THR A 52 15.17 10.50 -5.36
N MET A 53 15.18 9.85 -4.19
CA MET A 53 15.57 8.45 -4.05
C MET A 53 14.60 7.52 -4.79
N PHE A 54 13.29 7.79 -4.68
CA PHE A 54 12.26 7.07 -5.42
C PHE A 54 12.42 7.25 -6.94
N ALA A 55 12.62 8.48 -7.42
CA ALA A 55 12.83 8.76 -8.84
C ALA A 55 14.13 8.17 -9.41
N ASN A 56 15.14 7.92 -8.56
CA ASN A 56 16.37 7.25 -8.97
C ASN A 56 16.20 5.73 -9.12
N ILE A 57 15.23 5.14 -8.41
CA ILE A 57 14.93 3.70 -8.46
C ILE A 57 13.84 3.41 -9.51
N ASP A 58 12.82 4.26 -9.59
CA ASP A 58 11.73 4.26 -10.58
C ASP A 58 12.27 4.71 -11.96
N THR A 59 13.03 3.82 -12.59
CA THR A 59 13.75 4.11 -13.84
C THR A 59 12.81 4.30 -15.03
N ASP A 60 11.63 3.68 -14.99
CA ASP A 60 10.61 3.82 -16.02
C ASP A 60 9.65 5.01 -15.79
N LYS A 61 9.76 5.69 -14.64
CA LYS A 61 8.92 6.81 -14.21
C LYS A 61 7.42 6.46 -14.19
N SER A 62 7.08 5.20 -13.96
CA SER A 62 5.71 4.74 -13.81
C SER A 62 5.06 5.29 -12.54
N GLY A 63 5.86 5.78 -11.59
CA GLY A 63 5.42 6.18 -10.26
C GLY A 63 5.25 4.99 -9.31
N THR A 64 5.69 3.80 -9.73
CA THR A 64 5.64 2.56 -8.94
C THR A 64 6.94 1.79 -9.08
N ILE A 65 7.60 1.49 -7.95
CA ILE A 65 8.83 0.69 -7.97
C ILE A 65 8.46 -0.79 -8.10
N THR A 66 8.88 -1.41 -9.20
CA THR A 66 8.80 -2.85 -9.39
C THR A 66 9.91 -3.59 -8.64
N TYR A 67 9.76 -4.92 -8.45
CA TYR A 67 10.76 -5.73 -7.76
C TYR A 67 12.14 -5.67 -8.45
N ASP A 68 12.15 -5.69 -9.79
CA ASP A 68 13.37 -5.65 -10.58
C ASP A 68 14.05 -4.29 -10.47
N GLU A 69 13.29 -3.19 -10.53
CA GLU A 69 13.80 -1.85 -10.30
C GLU A 69 14.36 -1.66 -8.90
N LEU A 70 13.70 -2.20 -7.88
CA LEU A 70 14.19 -2.16 -6.51
C LEU A 70 15.52 -2.92 -6.38
N LYS A 71 15.62 -4.11 -6.98
CA LYS A 71 16.81 -4.94 -6.95
C LYS A 71 17.98 -4.23 -7.64
N THR A 72 17.77 -3.71 -8.85
CA THR A 72 18.79 -2.97 -9.59
C THR A 72 19.14 -1.64 -8.92
N GLY A 73 18.17 -0.96 -8.32
CA GLY A 73 18.38 0.27 -7.55
C GLY A 73 19.26 0.04 -6.32
N LEU A 74 19.03 -1.05 -5.58
CA LEU A 74 19.85 -1.44 -4.43
C LEU A 74 21.27 -1.87 -4.82
N GLU A 75 21.43 -2.55 -5.96
CA GLU A 75 22.76 -2.91 -6.50
C GLU A 75 23.57 -1.70 -6.97
N LYS A 76 22.91 -0.60 -7.39
CA LYS A 76 23.58 0.66 -7.81
C LYS A 76 23.88 1.62 -6.65
N LEU A 77 23.21 1.46 -5.51
CA LEU A 77 23.38 2.28 -4.31
C LEU A 77 24.49 1.75 -3.37
N GLY A 78 25.04 0.57 -3.66
CA GLY A 78 26.26 0.01 -3.06
C GLY A 78 27.45 0.07 -4.01
#